data_AF-A0AAV6QU46-F1
#
_entry.id   AF-A0AAV6QU46-F1
#
_cell.length_a   1.000
_cell.length_b   1.000
_cell.length_c   1.000
_cell.angle_alpha   90.00
_cell.angle_beta   90.00
_cell.angle_gamma   90.00
#
_symmetry.space_group_name_H-M   'P 1'
#
loop_
_entity.id
_entity.type
_entity.pdbx_description
1 polymer ?
#
loop_
_entity_poly.entity_id
_entity_poly.type
_entity_poly.pdbx_seq_one_letter_code
_entity_poly.pdbx_strand_id
1 'polypeptide(L)'
;MIQILKHFGWTWAGLLISDNDYGVHAARSFHSDLGPAGGGCLAYTEMLPRVYDPAELTRIVDVMRKSTARVVIVFANQSPILNLMKEVGVHVYSIKLGIQLFSL
;
A
#
# COMPACT_ATOMS: atom_id res chain seq x y z
N MET A 1 0.32 -13.08 -3.67
CA MET A 1 0.44 -12.02 -2.64
C MET A 1 0.43 -12.60 -1.24
N ILE A 2 -0.66 -13.22 -0.80
CA ILE A 2 -0.82 -13.72 0.58
C ILE A 2 0.25 -14.72 1.00
N GLN A 3 0.68 -15.61 0.11
CA GLN A 3 1.72 -16.60 0.44
C GLN A 3 3.04 -15.97 0.86
N ILE A 4 3.40 -14.81 0.29
CA ILE A 4 4.62 -14.07 0.67
C ILE A 4 4.45 -13.50 2.08
N LEU A 5 3.30 -12.87 2.34
CA LEU A 5 3.00 -12.30 3.66
C LEU A 5 3.01 -13.40 4.73
N LYS A 6 2.40 -14.55 4.45
CA LYS A 6 2.42 -15.73 5.33
C LYS A 6 3.84 -16.25 5.55
N HIS A 7 4.64 -16.36 4.49
CA HIS A 7 6.02 -16.85 4.58
C HIS A 7 6.89 -15.98 5.49
N PHE A 8 6.73 -14.65 5.43
CA PHE A 8 7.45 -13.71 6.28
C PHE A 8 6.76 -13.41 7.62
N GLY A 9 5.61 -14.05 7.90
CA GLY A 9 4.83 -13.81 9.12
C GLY A 9 4.25 -12.40 9.23
N TRP A 10 4.07 -11.70 8.12
CA TRP A 10 3.50 -10.36 8.09
C TRP A 10 1.97 -10.44 8.20
N THR A 11 1.46 -10.17 9.40
CA THR A 11 0.03 -10.19 9.70
C THR A 11 -0.60 -8.80 9.71
N TRP A 12 0.20 -7.73 9.63
CA TRP A 12 -0.25 -6.35 9.71
C TRP A 12 0.38 -5.51 8.60
N ALA A 13 -0.42 -5.13 7.60
CA ALA A 13 0.05 -4.43 6.40
C ALA A 13 -0.82 -3.21 6.06
N GLY A 14 -0.21 -2.18 5.49
CA GLY A 14 -0.92 -1.08 4.83
C GLY A 14 -1.22 -1.40 3.38
N LEU A 15 -2.29 -0.82 2.83
CA LEU A 15 -2.65 -0.95 1.42
C LEU A 15 -2.81 0.43 0.78
N LEU A 16 -2.10 0.66 -0.32
CA LEU A 16 -2.28 1.83 -1.19
C LEU A 16 -2.83 1.39 -2.53
N ILE A 17 -3.88 2.05 -3.01
CA ILE A 17 -4.48 1.73 -4.31
C ILE A 17 -4.58 2.97 -5.19
N SER A 18 -4.55 2.77 -6.51
CA SER A 18 -5.00 3.81 -7.42
C SER A 18 -6.52 3.99 -7.31
N ASP A 19 -6.95 5.24 -7.41
CA ASP A 19 -8.33 5.57 -7.76
C ASP A 19 -8.60 5.13 -9.21
N ASN A 20 -8.80 3.85 -9.46
CA ASN A 20 -9.34 3.32 -10.71
C ASN A 20 -9.92 1.93 -10.47
N ASP A 21 -10.67 1.41 -11.43
CA ASP A 21 -11.34 0.12 -11.30
C ASP A 21 -10.35 -1.02 -11.04
N TYR A 22 -9.12 -0.92 -11.58
CA TYR A 22 -8.05 -1.88 -11.29
C TYR A 22 -7.66 -1.88 -9.80
N GLY A 23 -7.35 -0.72 -9.24
CA GLY A 23 -6.96 -0.57 -7.84
C GLY A 23 -8.07 -0.98 -6.89
N VAL A 24 -9.31 -0.58 -7.17
CA VAL A 24 -10.50 -0.93 -6.37
C VAL A 24 -10.77 -2.43 -6.42
N HIS A 25 -10.71 -3.04 -7.60
CA HIS A 25 -10.90 -4.48 -7.75
C HIS A 25 -9.79 -5.27 -7.03
N ALA A 26 -8.53 -4.86 -7.21
CA ALA A 26 -7.38 -5.47 -6.54
C ALA A 26 -7.50 -5.37 -5.02
N ALA A 27 -7.92 -4.21 -4.48
CA ALA A 27 -8.16 -4.05 -3.05
C ALA A 27 -9.24 -4.99 -2.52
N ARG A 28 -10.37 -5.12 -3.23
CA ARG A 28 -11.47 -6.00 -2.80
C ARG A 28 -11.02 -7.46 -2.75
N SER A 29 -10.36 -7.93 -3.80
CA SER A 29 -9.81 -9.29 -3.84
C SER A 29 -8.76 -9.49 -2.75
N PHE A 30 -7.85 -8.53 -2.56
CA PHE A 30 -6.81 -8.61 -1.56
C PHE A 30 -7.36 -8.61 -0.12
N HIS A 31 -8.38 -7.80 0.16
CA HIS A 31 -9.05 -7.78 1.47
C HIS A 31 -9.73 -9.13 1.76
N SER A 32 -10.37 -9.73 0.76
CA SER A 32 -10.95 -11.08 0.87
C SER A 32 -9.87 -12.13 1.18
N ASP A 33 -8.76 -12.08 0.46
CA ASP A 33 -7.68 -13.05 0.58
C ASP A 33 -6.86 -12.89 1.88
N LEU A 34 -6.65 -11.66 2.36
CA LEU A 34 -5.87 -11.35 3.57
C LEU A 34 -6.67 -11.53 4.86
N GLY A 35 -8.02 -11.52 4.79
CA GLY A 35 -8.92 -11.57 5.94
C GLY A 35 -8.78 -12.82 6.84
N PRO A 36 -9.84 -13.24 7.56
CA PRO A 36 -9.73 -14.32 8.56
C PRO A 36 -9.07 -15.62 8.04
N ALA A 37 -9.27 -15.96 6.76
CA ALA A 37 -8.63 -17.11 6.09
C ALA A 37 -7.15 -16.86 5.69
N GLY A 38 -6.78 -15.60 5.49
CA GLY A 38 -5.45 -15.14 5.12
C GLY A 38 -4.49 -14.99 6.31
N GLY A 39 -5.02 -14.92 7.54
CA GLY A 39 -4.20 -14.80 8.75
C GLY A 39 -3.55 -13.43 8.93
N GLY A 40 -4.10 -12.39 8.29
CA GLY A 40 -3.60 -11.02 8.39
C GLY A 40 -4.73 -10.00 8.44
N CYS A 41 -4.35 -8.74 8.59
CA CYS A 41 -5.28 -7.61 8.59
C CYS A 41 -4.62 -6.39 7.96
N LEU A 42 -5.47 -5.55 7.38
CA LEU A 42 -5.07 -4.26 6.85
C LEU A 42 -5.13 -3.21 7.95
N ALA A 43 -4.00 -2.57 8.22
CA ALA A 43 -3.90 -1.46 9.16
C ALA A 43 -4.60 -0.20 8.65
N TYR A 44 -4.51 0.01 7.34
CA TYR A 44 -5.17 1.09 6.62
C TYR A 44 -5.30 0.68 5.15
N THR A 45 -6.28 1.28 4.47
CA THR A 45 -6.39 1.25 3.02
C THR A 45 -6.58 2.68 2.55
N GLU A 46 -5.61 3.20 1.79
CA GLU A 46 -5.62 4.56 1.29
C GLU A 46 -5.62 4.58 -0.24
N MET A 47 -6.35 5.54 -0.79
CA MET A 47 -6.46 5.74 -2.23
C MET A 47 -5.57 6.88 -2.65
N LEU A 48 -4.68 6.63 -3.60
CA LEU A 48 -3.76 7.63 -4.12
C LEU A 48 -4.48 8.52 -5.13
N PRO A 49 -4.35 9.86 -5.00
CA PRO A 49 -5.03 10.78 -5.89
C PRO A 49 -4.46 10.67 -7.31
N ARG A 50 -5.34 10.68 -8.31
CA ARG A 50 -4.93 10.62 -9.74
C ARG A 50 -4.11 11.84 -10.14
N VAL A 51 -4.49 13.00 -9.62
CA VAL A 51 -3.83 14.28 -9.81
C VAL A 51 -3.01 14.59 -8.56
N TYR A 52 -1.87 15.26 -8.73
CA TYR A 52 -1.03 15.65 -7.60
C TYR A 52 -1.80 16.59 -6.66
N ASP A 53 -2.02 16.12 -5.43
CA ASP A 53 -2.64 16.89 -4.34
C ASP A 53 -1.75 16.73 -3.09
N PRO A 54 -0.94 17.75 -2.74
CA PRO A 54 -0.06 17.69 -1.59
C PRO A 54 -0.81 17.43 -0.28
N ALA A 55 -1.99 18.04 -0.09
CA ALA A 55 -2.72 17.95 1.17
C ALA A 55 -3.22 16.51 1.41
N GLU A 56 -3.75 15.87 0.37
CA GLU A 56 -4.14 14.45 0.45
C GLU A 56 -2.93 13.53 0.62
N LEU A 57 -1.82 13.82 -0.06
CA LEU A 57 -0.58 13.03 0.12
C LEU A 57 -0.04 13.15 1.55
N THR A 58 0.02 14.34 2.12
CA THR A 58 0.42 14.55 3.53
C THR A 58 -0.53 13.81 4.47
N ARG A 59 -1.84 13.85 4.24
CA ARG A 59 -2.84 13.10 5.03
C ARG A 59 -2.56 11.59 4.99
N ILE A 60 -2.30 11.04 3.81
CA ILE A 60 -1.97 9.62 3.63
C ILE A 60 -0.67 9.28 4.37
N VAL A 61 0.36 10.11 4.24
CA VAL A 61 1.64 9.93 4.96
C VAL A 61 1.43 9.93 6.47
N ASP A 62 0.57 10.80 7.00
CA ASP A 62 0.24 10.84 8.43
C ASP A 62 -0.46 9.56 8.90
N VAL A 63 -1.37 9.01 8.10
CA VAL A 63 -2.00 7.70 8.37
C VAL A 63 -0.95 6.60 8.37
N MET A 64 -0.05 6.60 7.39
CA MET A 64 1.04 5.63 7.31
C MET A 64 1.97 5.71 8.53
N ARG A 65 2.33 6.92 8.97
CA ARG A 65 3.22 7.17 10.13
C ARG A 65 2.59 6.82 11.47
N LYS A 66 1.27 6.97 11.60
CA LYS A 66 0.53 6.60 12.83
C LYS A 66 0.32 5.08 12.95
N SER A 67 0.47 4.34 11.84
CA SER A 67 0.32 2.89 11.82
C SER A 67 1.58 2.18 12.29
N THR A 68 1.40 1.00 12.90
CA THR A 68 2.49 0.06 13.24
C THR A 68 2.84 -0.90 12.10
N ALA A 69 2.15 -0.80 10.96
CA ALA A 69 2.40 -1.63 9.80
C ALA A 69 3.79 -1.35 9.21
N ARG A 70 4.62 -2.41 9.16
CA ARG A 70 5.97 -2.35 8.58
C ARG A 70 6.02 -2.66 7.10
N VAL A 71 4.89 -3.11 6.54
CA VAL A 71 4.75 -3.55 5.16
C VAL A 71 3.62 -2.76 4.55
N VAL A 72 3.90 -2.13 3.42
CA VAL A 72 2.90 -1.41 2.62
C VAL A 72 2.81 -2.11 1.27
N ILE A 73 1.60 -2.48 0.88
CA ILE A 73 1.30 -3.15 -0.38
C ILE A 73 0.64 -2.12 -1.28
N VAL A 74 1.00 -2.14 -2.57
CA VAL A 74 0.58 -1.09 -3.50
C VAL A 74 -0.02 -1.69 -4.77
N PHE A 75 -1.27 -1.34 -5.07
CA PHE A 75 -1.92 -1.58 -6.35
C PHE A 75 -2.19 -0.25 -7.06
N ALA A 76 -1.14 0.35 -7.60
CA ALA A 76 -1.22 1.66 -8.22
C ALA A 76 -0.31 1.79 -9.43
N ASN A 77 -0.63 2.78 -10.28
CA ASN A 77 0.27 3.22 -11.33
C ASN A 77 1.52 3.89 -10.74
N GLN A 78 2.60 3.93 -11.52
CA GLN A 78 3.90 4.47 -11.08
C GLN A 78 3.83 5.97 -10.72
N SER A 79 3.07 6.78 -11.46
CA SER A 79 3.05 8.23 -11.28
C SER A 79 2.53 8.68 -9.91
N PRO A 80 1.35 8.23 -9.41
CA PRO A 80 0.88 8.55 -8.06
C PRO A 80 1.87 8.13 -6.96
N ILE A 81 2.58 7.02 -7.15
CA ILE A 81 3.59 6.53 -6.20
C ILE A 81 4.81 7.43 -6.14
N LEU A 82 5.30 7.91 -7.29
CA LEU A 82 6.41 8.85 -7.32
C LEU A 82 6.07 10.16 -6.60
N ASN A 83 4.81 10.62 -6.69
CA ASN A 83 4.35 11.80 -5.99
C ASN A 83 4.33 11.58 -4.47
N LEU A 84 3.80 10.44 -4.01
CA LEU A 84 3.83 10.07 -2.59
C LEU A 84 5.27 9.95 -2.08
N MET A 85 6.17 9.33 -2.85
CA MET A 85 7.58 9.15 -2.45
C MET A 85 8.32 10.47 -2.24
N LYS A 86 8.02 11.50 -3.04
CA LYS A 86 8.57 12.85 -2.83
C LYS A 86 8.16 13.41 -1.47
N GLU A 87 6.94 13.12 -1.04
CA GLU A 87 6.41 13.54 0.27
C GLU A 87 7.06 12.76 1.43
N VAL A 88 7.28 11.45 1.27
CA VAL A 88 7.88 10.62 2.34
C VAL A 88 9.40 10.78 2.43
N GLY A 89 10.07 11.22 1.35
CA GLY A 89 11.52 11.36 1.28
C GLY A 89 12.29 10.04 1.12
N VAL A 90 11.63 8.97 0.65
CA VAL A 90 12.20 7.59 0.60
C VAL A 90 12.72 7.23 -0.80
N HIS A 91 13.90 6.58 -0.87
CA HIS A 91 14.45 5.97 -2.09
C HIS A 91 13.94 4.54 -2.29
N VAL A 92 13.48 4.18 -3.49
CA VAL A 92 12.95 2.84 -3.81
C VAL A 92 13.99 1.99 -4.53
N TYR A 93 14.27 0.81 -3.98
CA TYR A 93 14.85 -0.30 -4.71
C TYR A 93 13.74 -1.05 -5.45
N SER A 94 13.70 -0.91 -6.77
CA SER A 94 12.66 -1.48 -7.62
C SER A 94 12.78 -3.01 -7.68
N ILE A 95 11.83 -3.73 -7.07
CA ILE A 95 11.65 -5.17 -7.31
C ILE A 95 10.42 -5.31 -8.21
N LYS A 96 10.67 -5.59 -9.49
CA LYS A 96 9.64 -5.84 -10.50
C LYS A 96 8.88 -7.13 -10.16
N LEU A 97 7.74 -7.00 -9.46
CA LEU A 97 6.51 -7.80 -9.60
C LEU A 97 5.55 -7.45 -8.44
N GLY A 98 4.65 -6.49 -8.67
CA GLY A 98 3.41 -6.28 -7.90
C GLY A 98 3.51 -6.00 -6.40
N ILE A 99 4.71 -5.92 -5.82
CA ILE A 99 4.96 -5.73 -4.40
C ILE A 99 6.06 -4.69 -4.25
N GLN A 100 5.67 -3.44 -4.05
CA GLN A 100 6.61 -2.40 -3.68
C GLN A 100 6.65 -2.35 -2.15
N LEU A 101 7.61 -3.08 -1.56
CA LEU A 101 7.83 -3.06 -0.11
C LEU A 101 8.51 -1.74 0.27
N PHE A 102 7.78 -0.90 0.99
CA PHE A 102 8.36 0.25 1.68
C PHE A 102 8.65 -0.17 3.13
N SER A 103 9.90 -0.06 3.56
CA SER A 103 10.23 -0.01 5.00
C SER A 103 10.36 1.46 5.37
N LEU A 104 9.53 1.92 6.30
CA LEU A 104 9.66 3.22 6.96
C LEU A 104 10.82 3.20 7.96
#